data_AF-X1LEG8-F1
#
_entry.id   AF-X1LEG8-F1
#
_cell.length_a   1.000
_cell.length_b   1.000
_cell.length_c   1.000
_cell.angle_alpha   90.00
_cell.angle_beta   90.00
_cell.angle_gamma   90.00
#
_symmetry.space_group_name_H-M   'P 1'
#
loop_
_entity.id
_entity.type
_entity.pdbx_description
1 polymer ?
#
loop_
_entity_poly.entity_id
_entity_poly.type
_entity_poly.pdbx_seq_one_letter_code
_entity_poly.pdbx_strand_id
1 'polypeptide(L)'
;MDPKINLDNPPPNLNEDQLINTTVAHVLDKIKVERVAKEDYINRIKTSAEEIKNFIIQNEVIELPENNLDIVPMPHEFQGITWTRLTSPGVYEGSGTFSLQITPIPEDWEEDQTKSFFEEYNNFLIYLWTIRKAYPGQFVPLFYTRKNPSLVRNLYPNMPLIKGWPIILEEELIFKGFGNYDLRLRLNQLKLLLKAVIDFKLELNIHQGGMTKEMAIAYMTRGGFQTQAEAERKMESHYSKACRLRLHLYWFPGNPGHGKGIQKS
;
A
#
# COMPACT_ATOMS: atom_id res chain seq x y z
N MET A 1 -11.19 25.81 7.76
CA MET A 1 -11.95 24.74 7.08
C MET A 1 -13.37 25.24 6.94
N ASP A 2 -13.96 25.18 5.75
CA ASP A 2 -15.34 25.59 5.51
C ASP A 2 -16.18 24.31 5.39
N PRO A 3 -16.83 23.83 6.47
CA PRO A 3 -17.46 22.53 6.43
C PRO A 3 -18.79 22.64 5.69
N LYS A 4 -18.92 21.89 4.58
CA LYS A 4 -20.22 21.67 3.92
C LYS A 4 -21.22 20.92 4.81
N ILE A 5 -20.77 20.38 5.94
CA ILE A 5 -21.53 19.51 6.85
C ILE A 5 -21.25 19.97 8.28
N ASN A 6 -22.26 20.49 8.95
CA ASN A 6 -22.20 20.75 10.38
C ASN A 6 -22.44 19.43 11.13
N LEU A 7 -21.41 18.90 11.81
CA LEU A 7 -21.51 17.66 12.59
C LEU A 7 -22.41 17.81 13.82
N ASP A 8 -22.50 19.03 14.37
CA ASP A 8 -23.34 19.34 15.53
C ASP A 8 -24.82 19.51 15.14
N ASN A 9 -25.11 19.69 13.85
CA ASN A 9 -26.46 19.79 13.31
C ASN A 9 -26.57 19.09 11.94
N PRO A 10 -26.61 17.73 11.92
CA PRO A 10 -26.57 16.97 10.69
C PRO A 10 -27.85 17.14 9.86
N PRO A 11 -27.79 17.06 8.52
CA PRO A 11 -28.97 17.10 7.68
C PRO A 11 -29.94 15.97 8.07
N PRO A 12 -31.26 16.24 8.21
CA PRO A 12 -32.23 15.24 8.68
C PRO A 12 -32.43 14.05 7.73
N ASN A 13 -31.87 14.13 6.52
CA ASN A 13 -32.07 13.15 5.44
C ASN A 13 -30.93 12.11 5.35
N LEU A 14 -29.91 12.18 6.19
CA LEU A 14 -28.77 11.25 6.18
C LEU A 14 -28.80 10.34 7.40
N ASN A 15 -28.57 9.05 7.19
CA ASN A 15 -28.29 8.14 8.30
C ASN A 15 -26.84 8.35 8.82
N GLU A 16 -26.53 7.76 9.98
CA GLU A 16 -25.23 7.93 10.65
C GLU A 16 -24.05 7.54 9.75
N ASP A 17 -24.13 6.39 9.06
CA ASP A 17 -23.09 5.92 8.15
C ASP A 17 -22.87 6.87 6.96
N GLN A 18 -23.95 7.42 6.39
CA GLN A 18 -23.87 8.38 5.29
C GLN A 18 -23.23 9.69 5.75
N LEU A 19 -23.56 10.15 6.95
CA LEU A 19 -22.96 11.34 7.53
C LEU A 19 -21.45 11.16 7.73
N ILE A 20 -21.04 10.02 8.31
CA ILE A 20 -19.62 9.68 8.52
C ILE A 20 -18.89 9.62 7.17
N ASN A 21 -19.42 8.87 6.20
CA ASN A 21 -18.77 8.71 4.89
C ASN A 21 -18.63 10.05 4.16
N THR A 22 -19.65 10.91 4.19
CA THR A 22 -19.58 12.21 3.51
C THR A 22 -18.59 13.14 4.20
N THR A 23 -18.50 13.09 5.53
CA THR A 23 -17.52 13.87 6.31
C THR A 23 -16.09 13.39 6.01
N VAL A 24 -15.84 12.08 6.05
CA VAL A 24 -14.54 11.49 5.74
C VAL A 24 -14.12 11.84 4.31
N ALA A 25 -15.02 11.69 3.34
CA ALA A 25 -14.76 12.07 1.95
C ALA A 25 -14.39 13.56 1.84
N HIS A 26 -15.11 14.44 2.54
CA HIS A 26 -14.83 15.87 2.52
C HIS A 26 -13.46 16.22 3.10
N VAL A 27 -13.07 15.58 4.20
CA VAL A 27 -11.75 15.79 4.81
C VAL A 27 -10.64 15.29 3.87
N LEU A 28 -10.80 14.10 3.29
CA LEU A 28 -9.86 13.56 2.31
C LEU A 28 -9.73 14.46 1.07
N ASP A 29 -10.83 15.03 0.59
CA ASP A 29 -10.85 15.98 -0.54
C ASP A 29 -10.10 17.29 -0.25
N LYS A 30 -9.96 17.68 1.02
CA LYS A 30 -9.12 18.82 1.41
C LYS A 30 -7.65 18.45 1.53
N ILE A 31 -7.36 17.25 2.02
CA ILE A 31 -5.99 16.76 2.20
C ILE A 31 -5.29 16.52 0.85
N LYS A 32 -6.01 16.02 -0.16
CA LYS A 32 -5.43 15.69 -1.48
C LYS A 32 -4.82 16.87 -2.25
N VAL A 33 -5.09 18.11 -1.82
CA VAL A 33 -4.51 19.32 -2.41
C VAL A 33 -3.01 19.44 -2.09
N GLU A 34 -2.56 18.85 -0.98
CA GLU A 34 -1.16 18.83 -0.57
C GLU A 34 -0.38 17.75 -1.34
N ARG A 35 0.22 18.13 -2.47
CA ARG A 35 0.91 17.22 -3.39
C ARG A 35 2.27 17.76 -3.81
N VAL A 36 3.14 16.85 -4.25
CA VAL A 36 4.43 17.20 -4.86
C VAL A 36 4.27 17.58 -6.33
N ALA A 37 5.23 18.33 -6.85
CA ALA A 37 5.38 18.56 -8.28
C ALA A 37 5.71 17.23 -9.00
N LYS A 38 5.34 17.13 -10.28
CA LYS A 38 5.52 15.91 -11.10
C LYS A 38 6.99 15.51 -11.18
N GLU A 39 7.85 16.50 -11.37
CA GLU A 39 9.29 16.39 -11.57
C GLU A 39 10.01 15.92 -10.30
N ASP A 40 9.46 16.28 -9.14
CA ASP A 40 10.02 15.97 -7.82
C ASP A 40 9.52 14.65 -7.24
N TYR A 41 8.61 13.94 -7.89
CA TYR A 41 7.97 12.73 -7.36
C TYR A 41 8.96 11.67 -6.87
N ILE A 42 9.93 11.30 -7.70
CA ILE A 42 10.94 10.28 -7.36
C ILE A 42 11.88 10.81 -6.27
N ASN A 43 12.25 12.08 -6.33
CA ASN A 43 13.11 12.72 -5.33
C ASN A 43 12.42 12.81 -3.96
N ARG A 44 11.10 13.05 -3.95
CA ARG A 44 10.30 13.00 -2.73
C ARG A 44 10.32 11.62 -2.13
N ILE A 45 10.13 10.56 -2.92
CA ILE A 45 10.17 9.18 -2.42
C ILE A 45 11.53 8.86 -1.82
N LYS A 46 12.63 9.26 -2.48
CA LYS A 46 13.99 9.09 -1.95
C LYS A 46 14.16 9.79 -0.60
N THR A 47 13.74 11.04 -0.51
CA THR A 47 13.81 11.84 0.72
C THR A 47 12.99 11.21 1.83
N SER A 48 11.75 10.82 1.53
CA SER A 48 10.87 10.13 2.49
C SER A 48 11.45 8.80 2.95
N ALA A 49 12.12 8.04 2.07
CA ALA A 49 12.75 6.78 2.42
C ALA A 49 13.87 6.97 3.46
N GLU A 50 14.70 8.01 3.29
CA GLU A 50 15.75 8.37 4.25
C GLU A 50 15.16 8.89 5.57
N GLU A 51 14.12 9.72 5.54
CA GLU A 51 13.43 10.18 6.75
C GLU A 51 12.85 9.01 7.56
N ILE A 52 12.19 8.06 6.88
CA ILE A 52 11.63 6.86 7.51
C ILE A 52 12.75 5.98 8.06
N LYS A 53 13.82 5.76 7.30
CA LYS A 53 14.99 4.97 7.72
C LYS A 53 15.61 5.56 8.99
N ASN A 54 15.84 6.87 9.01
CA ASN A 54 16.39 7.57 10.17
C ASN A 54 15.47 7.45 11.38
N PHE A 55 14.16 7.60 11.18
CA PHE A 55 13.17 7.43 12.26
C PHE A 55 13.18 6.01 12.83
N ILE A 56 13.25 4.98 11.98
CA ILE A 56 13.33 3.57 12.40
C ILE A 56 14.56 3.33 13.29
N ILE A 57 15.72 3.86 12.90
CA ILE A 57 16.98 3.72 13.62
C ILE A 57 16.90 4.46 14.96
N GLN A 58 16.45 5.72 14.96
CA GLN A 58 16.38 6.56 16.15
C GLN A 58 15.41 6.04 17.22
N ASN A 59 14.32 5.38 16.79
CA ASN A 59 13.27 4.88 17.68
C ASN A 59 13.33 3.35 17.89
N GLU A 60 14.43 2.73 17.45
CA GLU A 60 14.72 1.30 17.57
C GLU A 60 13.51 0.42 17.20
N VAL A 61 12.86 0.73 16.08
CA VAL A 61 11.59 0.07 15.70
C VAL A 61 11.87 -1.37 15.25
N ILE A 62 12.85 -1.54 14.36
CA ILE A 62 13.34 -2.82 13.88
C ILE A 62 14.83 -2.70 13.51
N GLU A 63 15.53 -3.84 13.45
CA GLU A 63 16.87 -3.90 12.90
C GLU A 63 16.83 -3.84 11.36
N LEU A 64 17.42 -2.79 10.79
CA LEU A 64 17.50 -2.61 9.34
C LEU A 64 18.69 -3.37 8.73
N PRO A 65 18.56 -3.87 7.48
CA PRO A 65 19.66 -4.43 6.72
C PRO A 65 20.86 -3.49 6.61
N GLU A 66 22.07 -4.08 6.62
CA GLU A 66 23.33 -3.37 6.35
C GLU A 66 23.38 -2.79 4.93
N ASN A 67 22.72 -3.47 3.97
CA ASN A 67 22.65 -3.01 2.59
C ASN A 67 21.61 -1.90 2.43
N ASN A 68 21.96 -0.89 1.63
CA ASN A 68 20.99 0.12 1.20
C ASN A 68 20.10 -0.39 0.07
N LEU A 69 18.92 0.20 -0.04
CA LEU A 69 17.96 -0.01 -1.11
C LEU A 69 18.08 1.15 -2.11
N ASP A 70 18.52 0.86 -3.33
CA ASP A 70 18.66 1.87 -4.36
C ASP A 70 17.30 2.22 -4.97
N ILE A 71 16.84 3.45 -4.82
CA ILE A 71 15.59 3.92 -5.44
C ILE A 71 15.92 4.53 -6.79
N VAL A 72 15.46 3.91 -7.87
CA VAL A 72 15.84 4.28 -9.24
C VAL A 72 14.62 4.35 -10.18
N PRO A 73 14.67 5.15 -11.25
CA PRO A 73 13.69 5.09 -12.32
C PRO A 73 13.62 3.69 -12.92
N MET A 74 12.41 3.23 -13.23
CA MET A 74 12.20 1.93 -13.87
C MET A 74 12.65 1.96 -15.34
N PRO A 75 13.39 0.95 -15.83
CA PRO A 75 13.69 0.81 -17.26
C PRO A 75 12.44 0.74 -18.12
N HIS A 76 12.50 1.30 -19.33
CA HIS A 76 11.34 1.47 -20.22
C HIS A 76 10.64 0.13 -20.53
N GLU A 77 11.38 -0.96 -20.65
CA GLU A 77 10.80 -2.29 -20.93
C GLU A 77 9.81 -2.80 -19.87
N PHE A 78 9.90 -2.29 -18.63
CA PHE A 78 9.00 -2.68 -17.54
C PHE A 78 7.92 -1.63 -17.23
N GLN A 79 8.04 -0.44 -17.80
CA GLN A 79 7.02 0.61 -17.67
C GLN A 79 5.70 0.15 -18.31
N GLY A 80 4.56 0.57 -17.75
CA GLY A 80 3.22 0.13 -18.18
C GLY A 80 2.76 -1.24 -17.65
N ILE A 81 3.68 -2.13 -17.24
CA ILE A 81 3.32 -3.43 -16.63
C ILE A 81 3.03 -3.28 -15.13
N THR A 82 3.88 -2.53 -14.45
CA THR A 82 3.76 -2.27 -13.01
C THR A 82 4.26 -0.88 -12.65
N TRP A 83 3.77 -0.35 -11.54
CA TRP A 83 4.20 0.95 -11.02
C TRP A 83 5.47 0.88 -10.17
N THR A 84 5.72 -0.29 -9.57
CA THR A 84 6.90 -0.53 -8.73
C THR A 84 7.41 -1.94 -8.90
N ARG A 85 8.73 -2.06 -8.91
CA ARG A 85 9.41 -3.34 -8.97
C ARG A 85 10.59 -3.35 -8.01
N LEU A 86 10.52 -4.20 -6.99
CA LEU A 86 11.68 -4.52 -6.16
C LEU A 86 12.52 -5.54 -6.93
N THR A 87 13.76 -5.18 -7.22
CA THR A 87 14.75 -6.08 -7.78
C THR A 87 15.74 -6.47 -6.70
N SER A 88 16.29 -7.65 -6.89
CA SER A 88 17.18 -8.27 -5.93
C SER A 88 18.16 -9.16 -6.67
N PRO A 89 19.30 -9.50 -6.06
CA PRO A 89 20.30 -10.36 -6.68
C PRO A 89 19.71 -11.69 -7.16
N GLY A 90 20.32 -12.25 -8.20
CA GLY A 90 19.95 -13.54 -8.74
C GLY A 90 19.98 -14.64 -7.68
N VAL A 91 19.22 -15.72 -7.89
CA VAL A 91 19.12 -16.83 -6.92
C VAL A 91 20.47 -17.48 -6.61
N TYR A 92 21.40 -17.42 -7.56
CA TYR A 92 22.77 -17.95 -7.46
C TYR A 92 23.81 -16.87 -7.12
N GLU A 93 23.42 -15.60 -7.05
CA GLU A 93 24.30 -14.50 -6.68
C GLU A 93 24.27 -14.32 -5.17
N GLY A 94 25.38 -14.63 -4.50
CA GLY A 94 25.51 -14.50 -3.05
C GLY A 94 25.63 -13.06 -2.56
N SER A 95 25.93 -12.12 -3.47
CA SER A 95 26.10 -10.70 -3.18
C SER A 95 25.52 -9.86 -4.31
N GLY A 96 24.79 -8.81 -3.97
CA GLY A 96 24.35 -7.82 -4.94
C GLY A 96 23.48 -6.75 -4.29
N THR A 97 23.12 -5.75 -5.10
CA THR A 97 22.32 -4.62 -4.65
C THR A 97 20.83 -4.92 -4.80
N PHE A 98 20.04 -4.36 -3.90
CA PHE A 98 18.60 -4.32 -4.04
C PHE A 98 18.25 -2.96 -4.62
N SER A 99 17.38 -2.94 -5.64
CA SER A 99 16.86 -1.67 -6.13
C SER A 99 15.34 -1.68 -6.21
N LEU A 100 14.74 -0.59 -5.73
CA LEU A 100 13.34 -0.28 -5.91
C LEU A 100 13.18 0.58 -7.17
N GLN A 101 12.73 -0.05 -8.24
CA GLN A 101 12.44 0.59 -9.51
C GLN A 101 11.03 1.19 -9.47
N ILE A 102 10.91 2.48 -9.77
CA ILE A 102 9.66 3.23 -9.75
C ILE A 102 9.37 3.74 -11.16
N THR A 103 8.15 3.52 -11.63
CA THR A 103 7.71 4.01 -12.94
C THR A 103 7.67 5.55 -12.91
N PRO A 104 8.44 6.23 -13.77
CA PRO A 104 8.29 7.68 -13.94
C PRO A 104 6.86 8.02 -14.38
N ILE A 105 6.40 9.24 -14.10
CA ILE A 105 5.11 9.67 -14.62
C ILE A 105 5.22 9.78 -16.14
N PRO A 106 4.36 9.09 -16.92
CA PRO A 106 4.42 9.15 -18.37
C PRO A 106 4.31 10.59 -18.90
N GLU A 107 5.03 10.88 -19.99
CA GLU A 107 5.03 12.21 -20.62
C GLU A 107 3.75 12.47 -21.41
N ASP A 108 3.10 11.42 -21.89
CA ASP A 108 1.86 11.42 -22.66
C ASP A 108 0.58 11.55 -21.81
N TRP A 109 0.71 11.62 -20.48
CA TRP A 109 -0.43 11.85 -19.61
C TRP A 109 -0.95 13.28 -19.69
N GLU A 110 -2.25 13.40 -19.95
CA GLU A 110 -2.98 14.65 -19.87
C GLU A 110 -2.88 15.27 -18.47
N GLU A 111 -3.03 16.60 -18.39
CA GLU A 111 -2.88 17.35 -17.14
C GLU A 111 -3.85 16.86 -16.06
N ASP A 112 -5.10 16.56 -16.44
CA ASP A 112 -6.13 16.04 -15.54
C ASP A 112 -5.80 14.63 -15.01
N GLN A 113 -5.19 13.78 -15.83
CA GLN A 113 -4.76 12.43 -15.42
C GLN A 113 -3.63 12.53 -14.39
N THR A 114 -2.63 13.36 -14.69
CA THR A 114 -1.51 13.64 -13.79
C THR A 114 -2.02 14.22 -12.46
N LYS A 115 -2.95 15.17 -12.52
CA LYS A 115 -3.57 15.76 -11.34
C LYS A 115 -4.31 14.72 -10.50
N SER A 116 -5.17 13.90 -11.11
CA SER A 116 -5.92 12.83 -10.44
C SER A 116 -4.98 11.81 -9.76
N PHE A 117 -3.85 11.49 -10.41
CA PHE A 117 -2.84 10.63 -9.82
C PHE A 117 -2.22 11.25 -8.56
N PHE A 118 -1.81 12.52 -8.60
CA PHE A 118 -1.21 13.19 -7.45
C PHE A 118 -2.20 13.58 -6.35
N GLU A 119 -3.50 13.63 -6.66
CA GLU A 119 -4.55 13.72 -5.63
C GLU A 119 -4.61 12.43 -4.78
N GLU A 120 -4.48 11.26 -5.42
CA GLU A 120 -4.37 9.99 -4.70
C GLU A 120 -2.99 9.88 -4.02
N TYR A 121 -1.90 10.05 -4.77
CA TYR A 121 -0.51 10.04 -4.30
C TYR A 121 -0.09 11.41 -3.72
N ASN A 122 -0.89 11.91 -2.79
CA ASN A 122 -0.59 13.14 -2.05
C ASN A 122 0.62 12.96 -1.10
N ASN A 123 1.05 14.05 -0.48
CA ASN A 123 2.24 14.07 0.40
C ASN A 123 2.17 13.06 1.56
N PHE A 124 0.98 12.74 2.05
CA PHE A 124 0.78 11.78 3.14
C PHE A 124 0.77 10.33 2.61
N LEU A 125 0.09 10.07 1.50
CA LEU A 125 0.08 8.73 0.91
C LEU A 125 1.48 8.34 0.40
N ILE A 126 2.29 9.28 -0.08
CA ILE A 126 3.68 9.01 -0.49
C ILE A 126 4.50 8.45 0.68
N TYR A 127 4.35 8.98 1.90
CA TYR A 127 5.02 8.42 3.08
C TYR A 127 4.60 6.97 3.34
N LEU A 128 3.30 6.71 3.41
CA LEU A 128 2.76 5.37 3.66
C LEU A 128 3.15 4.38 2.56
N TRP A 129 3.11 4.83 1.32
CA TRP A 129 3.58 4.04 0.18
C TRP A 129 5.07 3.72 0.30
N THR A 130 5.88 4.69 0.73
CA THR A 130 7.33 4.52 0.94
C THR A 130 7.58 3.54 2.08
N ILE A 131 6.81 3.61 3.17
CA ILE A 131 6.81 2.63 4.25
C ILE A 131 6.56 1.22 3.71
N ARG A 132 5.55 1.06 2.83
CA ARG A 132 5.17 -0.24 2.27
C ARG A 132 6.09 -0.80 1.20
N LYS A 133 6.83 0.06 0.48
CA LYS A 133 7.64 -0.33 -0.68
C LYS A 133 9.14 -0.30 -0.42
N ALA A 134 9.63 0.70 0.30
CA ALA A 134 11.04 0.94 0.57
C ALA A 134 11.44 0.46 1.98
N TYR A 135 11.30 1.31 2.99
CA TYR A 135 11.72 1.05 4.37
C TYR A 135 10.53 1.16 5.33
N PRO A 136 10.25 0.14 6.17
CA PRO A 136 10.88 -1.17 6.23
C PRO A 136 10.45 -2.08 5.07
N GLY A 137 9.34 -1.76 4.39
CA GLY A 137 8.94 -2.28 3.09
C GLY A 137 9.08 -3.80 2.87
N GLN A 138 9.16 -4.17 1.60
CA GLN A 138 9.36 -5.57 1.16
C GLN A 138 10.84 -5.97 1.17
N PHE A 139 11.72 -4.97 1.15
CA PHE A 139 13.16 -5.14 1.11
C PHE A 139 13.68 -5.87 2.35
N VAL A 140 13.27 -5.43 3.55
CA VAL A 140 13.76 -5.98 4.82
C VAL A 140 13.53 -7.49 4.97
N PRO A 141 12.28 -8.01 4.86
CA PRO A 141 12.07 -9.45 4.99
C PRO A 141 12.75 -10.24 3.87
N LEU A 142 12.85 -9.68 2.66
CA LEU A 142 13.51 -10.31 1.53
C LEU A 142 15.04 -10.38 1.72
N PHE A 143 15.64 -9.38 2.36
CA PHE A 143 17.05 -9.38 2.71
C PHE A 143 17.36 -10.46 3.74
N TYR A 144 16.60 -10.51 4.85
CA TYR A 144 16.85 -11.49 5.91
C TYR A 144 16.59 -12.93 5.48
N THR A 145 15.57 -13.17 4.65
CA THR A 145 15.34 -14.53 4.11
C THR A 145 16.49 -15.01 3.22
N ARG A 146 17.20 -14.09 2.55
CA ARG A 146 18.40 -14.41 1.77
C ARG A 146 19.67 -14.62 2.59
N LYS A 147 19.79 -14.05 3.80
CA LYS A 147 20.93 -14.31 4.70
C LYS A 147 21.00 -15.79 5.14
N ASN A 148 19.87 -16.52 5.16
CA ASN A 148 19.80 -17.95 5.45
C ASN A 148 19.24 -18.74 4.26
N PRO A 149 19.98 -18.81 3.14
CA PRO A 149 19.44 -19.28 1.88
C PRO A 149 19.25 -20.80 1.89
N SER A 150 18.11 -21.23 1.39
CA SER A 150 17.96 -22.55 0.77
C SER A 150 17.47 -22.32 -0.65
N LEU A 151 17.79 -23.22 -1.58
CA LEU A 151 17.35 -23.09 -2.97
C LEU A 151 15.82 -22.93 -3.05
N VAL A 152 15.08 -23.68 -2.23
CA VAL A 152 13.62 -23.59 -2.14
C VAL A 152 13.16 -22.21 -1.66
N ARG A 153 13.78 -21.64 -0.61
CA ARG A 153 13.42 -20.30 -0.10
C ARG A 153 13.73 -19.18 -1.10
N ASN A 154 14.83 -19.31 -1.85
CA ASN A 154 15.21 -18.31 -2.83
C ASN A 154 14.31 -18.36 -4.08
N LEU A 155 13.89 -19.56 -4.51
CA LEU A 155 12.98 -19.74 -5.65
C LEU A 155 11.52 -19.42 -5.29
N TYR A 156 11.10 -19.75 -4.07
CA TYR A 156 9.72 -19.61 -3.61
C TYR A 156 9.67 -18.74 -2.34
N PRO A 157 9.85 -17.42 -2.47
CA PRO A 157 9.80 -16.53 -1.32
C PRO A 157 8.40 -16.52 -0.71
N ASN A 158 8.34 -16.38 0.61
CA ASN A 158 7.09 -16.28 1.35
C ASN A 158 6.42 -14.91 1.05
N MET A 159 5.62 -14.88 -0.01
CA MET A 159 4.80 -13.73 -0.40
C MET A 159 3.88 -13.19 0.71
N PRO A 160 3.22 -14.04 1.54
CA PRO A 160 2.49 -13.59 2.73
C PRO A 160 3.32 -12.67 3.62
N LEU A 161 4.49 -13.15 4.01
CA LEU A 161 5.40 -12.44 4.89
C LEU A 161 5.84 -11.12 4.24
N ILE A 162 6.32 -11.19 2.99
CA ILE A 162 6.84 -10.02 2.28
C ILE A 162 5.78 -8.92 2.14
N LYS A 163 4.54 -9.31 1.86
CA LYS A 163 3.47 -8.34 1.61
C LYS A 163 2.81 -7.86 2.90
N GLY A 164 2.62 -8.73 3.88
CA GLY A 164 1.99 -8.41 5.17
C GLY A 164 2.88 -7.66 6.15
N TRP A 165 4.19 -7.92 6.13
CA TRP A 165 5.19 -7.27 6.99
C TRP A 165 5.04 -5.74 7.09
N PRO A 166 5.03 -4.97 5.99
CA PRO A 166 4.93 -3.52 6.09
C PRO A 166 3.60 -3.01 6.64
N ILE A 167 2.52 -3.78 6.55
CA ILE A 167 1.20 -3.32 7.04
C ILE A 167 1.22 -3.19 8.56
N ILE A 168 1.84 -4.14 9.26
CA ILE A 168 1.95 -4.13 10.71
C ILE A 168 2.88 -3.01 11.16
N LEU A 169 4.02 -2.83 10.49
CA LEU A 169 5.00 -1.81 10.86
C LEU A 169 4.56 -0.39 10.54
N GLU A 170 3.70 -0.20 9.54
CA GLU A 170 3.12 1.11 9.24
C GLU A 170 2.34 1.67 10.44
N GLU A 171 1.59 0.82 11.13
CA GLU A 171 0.87 1.22 12.33
C GLU A 171 1.80 1.52 13.51
N GLU A 172 2.80 0.67 13.72
CA GLU A 172 3.80 0.87 14.77
C GLU A 172 4.59 2.18 14.59
N LEU A 173 4.97 2.50 13.35
CA LEU A 173 5.67 3.76 13.03
C LEU A 173 4.83 4.98 13.40
N ILE A 174 3.53 4.95 13.06
CA ILE A 174 2.62 6.06 13.37
C ILE A 174 2.43 6.18 14.88
N PHE A 175 2.21 5.08 15.60
CA PHE A 175 2.05 5.13 17.06
C PHE A 175 3.32 5.56 17.81
N LYS A 176 4.50 5.26 17.26
CA LYS A 176 5.76 5.80 17.77
C LYS A 176 6.00 7.28 17.44
N GLY A 177 5.07 7.93 16.74
CA GLY A 177 5.12 9.37 16.47
C GLY A 177 5.75 9.77 15.14
N PHE A 178 5.86 8.85 14.17
CA PHE A 178 6.32 9.21 12.83
C PHE A 178 5.42 10.32 12.24
N GLY A 179 6.04 11.35 11.65
CA GLY A 179 5.32 12.52 11.14
C GLY A 179 4.65 13.35 12.24
N ASN A 180 5.17 13.31 13.47
CA ASN A 180 4.62 14.01 14.64
C ASN A 180 3.14 13.69 14.93
N TYR A 181 2.74 12.45 14.64
CA TYR A 181 1.35 11.98 14.79
C TYR A 181 0.32 12.87 14.06
N ASP A 182 0.65 13.34 12.86
CA ASP A 182 -0.28 14.13 12.05
C ASP A 182 -1.55 13.32 11.73
N LEU A 183 -2.71 13.84 12.13
CA LEU A 183 -4.01 13.19 11.91
C LEU A 183 -4.32 13.02 10.42
N ARG A 184 -3.78 13.88 9.54
CA ARG A 184 -3.89 13.72 8.09
C ARG A 184 -3.15 12.49 7.60
N LEU A 185 -1.98 12.20 8.18
CA LEU A 185 -1.21 10.98 7.91
C LEU A 185 -1.96 9.74 8.42
N ARG A 186 -2.47 9.78 9.66
CA ARG A 186 -3.27 8.68 10.24
C ARG A 186 -4.55 8.42 9.44
N LEU A 187 -5.23 9.46 8.96
CA LEU A 187 -6.42 9.28 8.12
C LEU A 187 -6.09 8.61 6.78
N ASN A 188 -4.99 9.00 6.12
CA ASN A 188 -4.54 8.33 4.89
C ASN A 188 -4.11 6.88 5.15
N GLN A 189 -3.53 6.58 6.30
CA GLN A 189 -3.20 5.23 6.71
C GLN A 189 -4.46 4.36 6.85
N LEU A 190 -5.48 4.86 7.54
CA LEU A 190 -6.76 4.18 7.69
C LEU A 190 -7.45 3.96 6.34
N LYS A 191 -7.42 4.96 5.44
CA LYS A 191 -7.87 4.81 4.05
C LYS A 191 -7.12 3.67 3.35
N LEU A 192 -5.81 3.57 3.53
CA LEU A 192 -4.98 2.55 2.89
C LEU A 192 -5.18 1.14 3.48
N LEU A 193 -5.52 1.02 4.76
CA LEU A 193 -5.97 -0.23 5.40
C LEU A 193 -7.35 -0.65 4.88
N LEU A 194 -8.29 0.29 4.80
CA LEU A 194 -9.62 0.06 4.23
C LEU A 194 -9.51 -0.42 2.78
N LYS A 195 -8.63 0.20 1.98
CA LYS A 195 -8.31 -0.24 0.61
C LYS A 195 -7.83 -1.69 0.58
N ALA A 196 -6.97 -2.13 1.50
CA ALA A 196 -6.51 -3.52 1.56
C ALA A 196 -7.66 -4.51 1.87
N VAL A 197 -8.57 -4.17 2.77
CA VAL A 197 -9.75 -5.00 3.09
C VAL A 197 -10.73 -5.06 1.90
N ILE A 198 -10.96 -3.92 1.24
CA ILE A 198 -11.78 -3.84 0.03
C ILE A 198 -11.18 -4.72 -1.05
N ASP A 199 -9.87 -4.65 -1.27
CA ASP A 199 -9.20 -5.44 -2.30
C ASP A 199 -9.33 -6.94 -2.04
N PHE A 200 -9.21 -7.36 -0.78
CA PHE A 200 -9.42 -8.75 -0.41
C PHE A 200 -10.85 -9.22 -0.75
N LYS A 201 -11.86 -8.41 -0.40
CA LYS A 201 -13.26 -8.71 -0.74
C LYS A 201 -13.48 -8.73 -2.26
N LEU A 202 -12.89 -7.80 -3.00
CA LEU A 202 -13.02 -7.74 -4.46
C LEU A 202 -12.38 -8.94 -5.14
N GLU A 203 -11.17 -9.33 -4.75
CA GLU A 203 -10.49 -10.52 -5.30
C GLU A 203 -11.37 -11.77 -5.12
N LEU A 204 -11.96 -11.96 -3.95
CA LEU A 204 -12.88 -13.07 -3.68
C LEU A 204 -14.14 -13.03 -4.56
N ASN A 205 -14.82 -11.89 -4.60
CA ASN A 205 -16.11 -11.78 -5.30
C ASN A 205 -15.96 -11.85 -6.82
N ILE A 206 -14.90 -11.27 -7.39
CA ILE A 206 -14.64 -11.33 -8.84
C ILE A 206 -14.37 -12.78 -9.26
N HIS A 207 -13.57 -13.53 -8.49
CA HIS A 207 -13.23 -14.92 -8.83
C HIS A 207 -14.35 -15.92 -8.55
N GLN A 208 -15.25 -15.63 -7.60
CA GLN A 208 -16.46 -16.42 -7.35
C GLN A 208 -17.61 -16.07 -8.31
N GLY A 209 -17.43 -15.08 -9.20
CA GLY A 209 -18.44 -14.66 -10.18
C GLY A 209 -19.56 -13.79 -9.60
N GLY A 210 -19.38 -13.24 -8.39
CA GLY A 210 -20.42 -12.50 -7.66
C GLY A 210 -20.47 -10.99 -7.93
N MET A 211 -19.55 -10.43 -8.73
CA MET A 211 -19.46 -8.97 -8.90
C MET A 211 -19.02 -8.57 -10.33
N THR A 212 -19.74 -7.62 -10.94
CA THR A 212 -19.36 -7.03 -12.23
C THR A 212 -18.29 -5.94 -12.06
N LYS A 213 -17.68 -5.50 -13.17
CA LYS A 213 -16.72 -4.39 -13.18
C LYS A 213 -17.32 -3.11 -12.58
N GLU A 214 -18.55 -2.78 -12.93
CA GLU A 214 -19.26 -1.58 -12.49
C GLU A 214 -19.52 -1.64 -10.98
N MET A 215 -19.94 -2.82 -10.48
CA MET A 215 -20.13 -3.04 -9.04
C MET A 215 -18.80 -2.92 -8.28
N ALA A 216 -17.71 -3.45 -8.81
CA ALA A 216 -16.39 -3.36 -8.19
C ALA A 216 -15.88 -1.91 -8.13
N ILE A 217 -16.02 -1.16 -9.22
CA ILE A 217 -15.65 0.26 -9.29
C ILE A 217 -16.51 1.08 -8.31
N ALA A 218 -17.82 0.86 -8.29
CA ALA A 218 -18.72 1.54 -7.35
C ALA A 218 -18.36 1.22 -5.89
N TYR A 219 -17.96 -0.02 -5.60
CA TYR A 219 -17.55 -0.43 -4.26
C TYR A 219 -16.23 0.23 -3.83
N MET A 220 -15.23 0.32 -4.73
CA MET A 220 -13.95 0.99 -4.46
C MET A 220 -14.09 2.50 -4.25
N THR A 221 -14.92 3.15 -5.07
CA THR A 221 -15.10 4.61 -5.04
C THR A 221 -15.98 5.04 -3.86
N ARG A 222 -17.15 4.42 -3.68
CA ARG A 222 -18.09 4.79 -2.61
C ARG A 222 -17.65 4.33 -1.23
N GLY A 223 -17.12 3.11 -1.13
CA GLY A 223 -16.73 2.51 0.14
C GLY A 223 -15.26 2.72 0.51
N GLY A 224 -14.38 2.90 -0.48
CA GLY A 224 -12.93 2.99 -0.26
C GLY A 224 -12.33 4.37 -0.46
N PHE A 225 -13.14 5.37 -0.81
CA PHE A 225 -12.69 6.74 -1.08
C PHE A 225 -11.56 6.82 -2.11
N GLN A 226 -11.54 5.87 -3.05
CA GLN A 226 -10.57 5.82 -4.16
C GLN A 226 -11.05 6.72 -5.31
N THR A 227 -10.11 7.33 -6.03
CA THR A 227 -10.43 8.04 -7.28
C THR A 227 -10.91 7.06 -8.35
N GLN A 228 -11.71 7.54 -9.30
CA GLN A 228 -12.20 6.72 -10.42
C GLN A 228 -11.04 6.10 -11.21
N ALA A 229 -10.02 6.89 -11.52
CA ALA A 229 -8.84 6.44 -12.25
C ALA A 229 -8.09 5.31 -11.51
N GLU A 230 -7.97 5.40 -10.18
CA GLU A 230 -7.33 4.36 -9.38
C GLU A 230 -8.16 3.07 -9.34
N ALA A 231 -9.49 3.19 -9.24
CA ALA A 231 -10.41 2.06 -9.25
C ALA A 231 -10.39 1.32 -10.59
N GLU A 232 -10.40 2.04 -11.72
CA GLU A 232 -10.33 1.47 -13.07
C GLU A 232 -8.99 0.75 -13.31
N ARG A 233 -7.87 1.42 -13.01
CA ARG A 233 -6.52 0.86 -13.11
C ARG A 233 -6.37 -0.43 -12.30
N LYS A 234 -6.94 -0.44 -11.09
CA LYS A 234 -6.95 -1.63 -10.25
C LYS A 234 -7.78 -2.75 -10.87
N MET A 235 -8.95 -2.45 -11.41
CA MET A 235 -9.80 -3.45 -12.05
C MET A 235 -9.08 -4.13 -13.23
N GLU A 236 -8.39 -3.36 -14.08
CA GLU A 236 -7.57 -3.88 -15.16
C GLU A 236 -6.45 -4.80 -14.64
N SER A 237 -5.83 -4.45 -13.51
CA SER A 237 -4.86 -5.32 -12.86
C SER A 237 -5.46 -6.63 -12.32
N HIS A 238 -6.73 -6.66 -11.89
CA HIS A 238 -7.36 -7.89 -11.39
C HIS A 238 -7.72 -8.85 -12.53
N TYR A 239 -8.20 -8.35 -13.68
CA TYR A 239 -8.48 -9.18 -14.85
C TYR A 239 -7.21 -9.72 -15.52
N SER A 240 -6.17 -8.91 -15.65
CA SER A 240 -4.91 -9.32 -16.29
C SER A 240 -4.10 -10.33 -15.48
N LYS A 241 -4.34 -10.41 -14.15
CA LYS A 241 -3.61 -11.31 -13.25
C LYS A 241 -4.54 -12.40 -12.73
N ALA A 242 -4.96 -13.30 -13.62
CA ALA A 242 -5.66 -14.52 -13.23
C ALA A 242 -4.87 -15.26 -12.14
N CYS A 243 -5.46 -15.36 -10.95
CA CYS A 243 -4.99 -16.17 -9.81
C CYS A 243 -3.55 -15.90 -9.34
N ARG A 244 -3.28 -14.66 -8.90
CA ARG A 244 -2.30 -14.43 -7.84
C ARG A 244 -3.08 -13.93 -6.63
N LEU A 245 -3.54 -14.84 -5.77
CA LEU A 245 -4.13 -14.55 -4.46
C LEU A 245 -3.16 -13.66 -3.68
N ARG A 246 -3.23 -12.34 -3.91
CA ARG A 246 -2.26 -11.38 -3.42
C ARG A 246 -2.58 -11.03 -1.99
N LEU A 247 -3.86 -11.12 -1.60
CA LEU A 247 -4.37 -10.68 -0.32
C LEU A 247 -4.82 -11.77 0.65
N HIS A 248 -4.97 -13.02 0.19
CA HIS A 248 -5.37 -14.13 1.06
C HIS A 248 -4.34 -14.51 2.14
N LEU A 249 -3.19 -13.85 2.11
CA LEU A 249 -2.00 -14.18 2.86
C LEU A 249 -1.67 -13.16 3.96
N TYR A 250 -2.49 -12.12 4.13
CA TYR A 250 -2.32 -11.12 5.18
C TYR A 250 -2.97 -11.51 6.51
N TRP A 251 -3.84 -12.52 6.54
CA TRP A 251 -4.68 -12.82 7.70
C TRP A 251 -4.74 -14.31 8.01
N PHE A 252 -3.67 -14.85 8.59
CA PHE A 252 -3.71 -16.06 9.41
C PHE A 252 -2.65 -16.00 10.53
N PRO A 253 -2.90 -15.32 11.66
CA PRO A 253 -2.25 -15.67 12.91
C PRO A 253 -3.16 -16.68 13.63
N GLY A 254 -3.14 -17.94 13.16
CA GLY A 254 -3.82 -19.06 13.82
C GLY A 254 -2.82 -19.86 14.63
N ASN A 255 -2.72 -19.57 15.92
CA ASN A 255 -1.94 -20.32 16.90
C ASN A 255 -2.25 -21.84 16.83
N PRO A 256 -1.26 -22.74 16.68
CA PRO A 256 -1.49 -24.18 16.75
C PRO A 256 -1.67 -24.62 18.22
N GLY A 257 -2.86 -24.36 18.75
CA GLY A 257 -3.27 -24.78 20.09
C GLY A 257 -3.79 -26.21 20.11
N HIS A 258 -2.89 -27.15 20.41
CA HIS A 258 -3.13 -28.39 21.17
C HIS A 258 -4.17 -29.41 20.65
N GLY A 259 -3.65 -30.55 20.16
CA GLY A 259 -4.40 -31.79 20.06
C GLY A 259 -4.71 -32.40 21.44
N LYS A 260 -5.92 -32.93 21.54
CA LYS A 260 -6.47 -34.02 22.40
C LYS A 260 -7.95 -34.08 21.99
N GLY A 261 -8.61 -35.12 21.52
CA GLY A 261 -8.35 -36.55 21.32
C GLY A 261 -9.74 -37.20 21.30
N ILE A 262 -9.99 -38.14 20.37
CA ILE A 262 -10.88 -39.33 20.50
C ILE A 262 -12.39 -39.02 20.80
N GLN A 263 -13.38 -39.42 20.00
CA GLN A 263 -13.77 -40.82 19.74
C GLN A 263 -14.81 -40.91 18.60
N LYS A 264 -14.75 -42.02 17.88
CA LYS A 264 -15.76 -42.49 16.92
C LYS A 264 -17.08 -42.84 17.61
N SER A 265 -18.20 -42.57 16.93
CA SER A 265 -19.33 -43.49 16.79
C SER A 265 -19.96 -43.27 15.43
#